data_AF-A0A2G8DG59-F1
#
_entry.id   AF-A0A2G8DG59-F1
#
_cell.length_a   1.000
_cell.length_b   1.000
_cell.length_c   1.000
_cell.angle_alpha   90.00
_cell.angle_beta   90.00
_cell.angle_gamma   90.00
#
_symmetry.space_group_name_H-M   'P 1'
#
loop_
_entity.id
_entity.type
_entity.pdbx_description
1 polymer ?
#
loop_
_entity_poly.entity_id
_entity_poly.type
_entity_poly.pdbx_seq_one_letter_code
_entity_poly.pdbx_strand_id
1 'polypeptide(L)'
;MERMGTLGFFPVSKEISDARSLVLPTEGTYDERPSKRITLGLRVLNQSRNVIVLGTGVSKADIVKKVFLDEDSELPVSKISLEKGRLVWLLDKDAARCLPYKFLSQSSYWSP
;
A
#
# COMPACT_ATOMS: atom_id res chain seq x y z
N MET A 1 -24.08 12.58 -17.48
CA MET A 1 -23.22 11.59 -18.16
C MET A 1 -21.97 11.44 -17.32
N GLU A 2 -22.08 10.71 -16.22
CA GLU A 2 -21.01 10.51 -15.24
C GLU A 2 -20.01 9.49 -15.78
N ARG A 3 -18.75 9.87 -15.92
CA ARG A 3 -17.67 8.94 -16.28
C ARG A 3 -16.60 8.97 -15.21
N MET A 4 -16.72 7.98 -14.32
CA MET A 4 -15.66 7.10 -13.84
C MET A 4 -14.32 7.81 -13.56
N GLY A 5 -14.20 8.41 -12.38
CA GLY A 5 -12.91 8.84 -11.84
C GLY A 5 -12.04 7.63 -11.55
N THR A 6 -11.00 7.42 -12.36
CA THR A 6 -9.91 6.48 -12.07
C THR A 6 -9.26 6.91 -10.75
N LEU A 7 -9.60 6.22 -9.66
CA LEU A 7 -9.03 6.45 -8.34
C LEU A 7 -7.52 6.15 -8.35
N GLY A 8 -6.74 7.20 -8.57
CA GLY A 8 -5.34 7.33 -8.14
C GLY A 8 -4.48 6.10 -8.37
N PHE A 9 -4.11 5.85 -9.63
CA PHE A 9 -2.84 5.18 -9.91
C PHE A 9 -1.78 6.13 -9.36
N PHE A 10 -1.16 5.83 -8.22
CA PHE A 10 0.03 6.54 -7.80
C PHE A 10 1.17 5.97 -8.66
N PRO A 11 1.64 6.66 -9.71
CA PRO A 11 2.87 6.24 -10.36
C PRO A 11 3.95 6.18 -9.29
N VAL A 12 4.84 5.19 -9.40
CA VAL A 12 6.04 5.06 -8.59
C VAL A 12 6.87 6.31 -8.82
N SER A 13 6.60 7.33 -8.04
CA SER A 13 7.35 8.56 -8.09
C SER A 13 8.71 8.26 -7.46
N LYS A 14 9.78 8.81 -8.05
CA LYS A 14 11.17 8.52 -7.67
C LYS A 14 11.45 8.84 -6.20
N GLU A 15 10.56 9.56 -5.53
CA GLU A 15 10.69 10.01 -4.15
C GLU A 15 10.78 8.86 -3.13
N ILE A 16 10.09 7.72 -3.33
CA ILE A 16 10.17 6.59 -2.39
C ILE A 16 11.52 5.83 -2.46
N SER A 17 12.42 6.18 -3.38
CA SER A 17 13.72 5.50 -3.51
C SER A 17 14.73 5.83 -2.41
N ASP A 18 14.56 6.94 -1.67
CA ASP A 18 15.48 7.29 -0.58
C ASP A 18 15.11 6.54 0.71
N ALA A 19 15.77 5.39 0.90
CA ALA A 19 15.62 4.54 2.07
C ALA A 19 16.01 5.21 3.41
N ARG A 20 16.71 6.35 3.39
CA ARG A 20 17.17 7.05 4.61
C ARG A 20 16.32 8.25 4.98
N SER A 21 15.42 8.69 4.11
CA SER A 21 14.61 9.87 4.36
C SER A 21 13.54 9.62 5.42
N LEU A 22 13.36 10.61 6.31
CA LEU A 22 12.28 10.61 7.30
C LEU A 22 10.99 11.21 6.72
N VAL A 23 11.13 12.27 5.92
CA VAL A 23 10.02 13.05 5.36
C VAL A 23 10.42 13.51 3.96
N LEU A 24 9.52 13.37 3.00
CA LEU A 24 9.76 13.68 1.60
C LEU A 24 8.65 14.60 1.07
N PRO A 25 8.99 15.70 0.37
CA PRO A 25 8.01 16.37 -0.47
C PRO A 25 7.69 15.45 -1.66
N THR A 26 6.41 15.29 -1.96
CA THR A 26 5.93 14.51 -3.10
C THR A 26 4.98 15.37 -3.91
N GLU A 27 5.17 15.39 -5.22
CA GLU A 27 4.29 16.10 -6.15
C GLU A 27 3.48 15.08 -6.94
N GLY A 28 2.19 15.32 -7.09
CA GLY A 28 1.32 14.44 -7.88
C GLY A 28 0.18 15.22 -8.51
N THR A 29 -0.36 14.72 -9.61
CA THR A 29 -1.51 15.33 -10.26
C THR A 29 -2.79 14.65 -9.76
N TYR A 30 -3.74 15.43 -9.26
CA TYR A 30 -5.08 14.95 -8.94
C TYR A 30 -6.09 15.86 -9.62
N ASP A 31 -6.98 15.27 -10.44
CA ASP A 31 -8.01 16.00 -11.17
C ASP A 31 -7.44 17.19 -12.00
N GLU A 32 -6.40 16.89 -12.80
CA GLU A 32 -5.63 17.85 -13.61
C GLU A 32 -4.96 19.01 -12.83
N ARG A 33 -4.96 18.96 -11.48
CA ARG A 33 -4.33 19.97 -10.64
C ARG A 33 -3.04 19.44 -10.00
N PRO A 34 -1.96 20.24 -9.98
CA PRO A 34 -0.76 19.88 -9.25
C PRO A 34 -1.07 19.91 -7.75
N SER A 35 -0.81 18.78 -7.08
CA SER A 35 -0.92 18.64 -5.63
C SER A 35 0.47 18.43 -5.05
N LYS A 36 0.86 19.32 -4.13
CA LYS A 36 2.08 19.17 -3.33
C LYS A 36 1.71 18.53 -2.00
N ARG A 37 2.44 17.50 -1.60
CA ARG A 37 2.20 16.75 -0.37
C ARG A 37 3.51 16.53 0.36
N ILE A 38 3.40 16.29 1.66
CA ILE A 38 4.51 15.85 2.50
C ILE A 38 4.18 14.42 2.92
N THR A 39 5.08 13.48 2.64
CA THR A 39 4.90 12.06 2.90
C THR A 39 6.01 11.55 3.80
N LEU A 40 5.69 10.60 4.70
CA LEU A 40 6.71 9.93 5.51
C LEU A 40 7.57 9.02 4.63
N GLY A 41 8.88 9.06 4.84
CA GLY A 41 9.84 8.24 4.11
C GLY A 41 9.87 6.78 4.58
N LEU A 42 10.50 5.93 3.78
CA LEU A 42 10.63 4.49 4.07
C LEU A 42 11.34 4.22 5.39
N ARG A 43 12.27 5.09 5.82
CA ARG A 43 12.95 4.92 7.11
C ARG A 43 11.98 4.90 8.28
N VAL A 44 10.98 5.79 8.26
CA VAL A 44 9.98 5.86 9.33
C VAL A 44 9.13 4.58 9.35
N LEU A 45 8.72 4.12 8.18
CA LEU A 45 7.96 2.88 8.05
C LEU A 45 8.78 1.67 8.54
N ASN A 46 10.03 1.53 8.10
CA ASN A 46 10.90 0.39 8.44
C ASN A 46 11.31 0.35 9.93
N GLN A 47 11.34 1.50 10.60
CA GLN A 47 11.60 1.61 12.04
C GLN A 47 10.33 1.47 12.91
N SER A 48 9.15 1.36 12.30
CA SER A 48 7.89 1.23 13.01
C SER A 48 7.71 -0.18 13.61
N ARG A 49 7.10 -0.26 14.79
CA ARG A 49 6.78 -1.56 15.42
C ARG A 49 5.63 -2.29 14.73
N ASN A 50 4.67 -1.55 14.20
CA ASN A 50 3.55 -2.12 13.46
C ASN A 50 3.23 -1.22 12.28
N VAL A 51 3.08 -1.82 11.11
CA VAL A 51 2.55 -1.15 9.91
C VAL A 51 1.34 -1.95 9.46
N ILE A 52 0.21 -1.28 9.27
CA ILE A 52 -1.03 -1.90 8.81
C ILE A 52 -1.32 -1.38 7.41
N VAL A 53 -1.47 -2.29 6.45
CA VAL A 53 -1.92 -1.99 5.10
C VAL A 53 -3.38 -2.43 4.99
N LEU A 54 -4.27 -1.45 4.87
CA LEU A 54 -5.70 -1.68 4.70
C LEU A 54 -6.08 -1.51 3.23
N GLY A 55 -6.62 -2.57 2.62
CA GLY A 55 -7.08 -2.56 1.23
C GLY A 55 -8.55 -3.00 1.15
N THR A 56 -9.39 -2.15 0.55
CA THR A 56 -10.82 -2.43 0.41
C THR A 56 -11.29 -2.20 -1.02
N GLY A 57 -12.25 -3.02 -1.46
CA GLY A 57 -12.92 -2.90 -2.74
C GLY A 57 -12.18 -3.54 -3.90
N VAL A 58 -12.97 -3.88 -4.93
CA VAL A 58 -12.50 -4.60 -6.13
C VAL A 58 -11.38 -3.89 -6.87
N SER A 59 -11.32 -2.56 -6.82
CA SER A 59 -10.28 -1.75 -7.49
C SER A 59 -8.88 -2.01 -6.95
N LYS A 60 -8.74 -2.66 -5.78
CA LYS A 60 -7.45 -3.04 -5.20
C LYS A 60 -7.08 -4.51 -5.41
N ALA A 61 -7.98 -5.33 -5.98
CA ALA A 61 -7.73 -6.75 -6.17
C ALA A 61 -6.48 -7.03 -7.02
N ASP A 62 -6.30 -6.29 -8.11
CA ASP A 62 -5.17 -6.49 -9.02
C ASP A 62 -3.83 -6.09 -8.38
N ILE A 63 -3.79 -4.97 -7.64
CA ILE A 63 -2.55 -4.55 -6.99
C ILE A 63 -2.20 -5.46 -5.82
N VAL A 64 -3.20 -5.95 -5.07
CA VAL A 64 -3.00 -6.95 -4.02
C VAL A 64 -2.43 -8.24 -4.61
N LYS A 65 -2.96 -8.70 -5.73
CA LYS A 65 -2.43 -9.87 -6.45
C LYS A 65 -0.95 -9.67 -6.82
N LYS A 66 -0.60 -8.51 -7.37
CA LYS A 66 0.79 -8.19 -7.75
C LYS A 66 1.76 -8.23 -6.58
N VAL A 67 1.33 -7.75 -5.41
CA VAL A 67 2.17 -7.76 -4.20
C VAL A 67 2.39 -9.19 -3.69
N PHE A 68 1.34 -10.01 -3.62
CA PHE A 68 1.40 -11.31 -2.94
C PHE A 68 1.76 -12.50 -3.84
N LEU A 69 1.47 -12.44 -5.13
CA LEU A 69 1.69 -13.54 -6.07
C LEU A 69 2.81 -13.27 -7.06
N ASP A 70 2.87 -12.04 -7.56
CA ASP A 70 3.87 -11.65 -8.56
C ASP A 70 5.15 -11.08 -7.91
N GLU A 71 5.12 -10.86 -6.58
CA GLU A 71 6.22 -10.34 -5.76
C GLU A 71 6.85 -9.06 -6.36
N ASP A 72 6.02 -8.17 -6.92
CA ASP A 72 6.47 -6.97 -7.63
C ASP A 72 7.21 -6.01 -6.68
N SER A 73 8.55 -5.99 -6.80
CA SER A 73 9.45 -5.19 -5.96
C SER A 73 9.41 -3.69 -6.25
N GLU A 74 8.80 -3.27 -7.37
CA GLU A 74 8.71 -1.85 -7.73
C GLU A 74 7.60 -1.13 -6.94
N LEU A 75 6.64 -1.88 -6.41
CA LEU A 75 5.54 -1.33 -5.63
C LEU A 75 6.05 -0.73 -4.31
N PRO A 76 5.55 0.46 -3.90
CA PRO A 76 5.97 1.10 -2.66
C PRO A 76 5.83 0.23 -1.42
N VAL A 77 4.76 -0.57 -1.36
CA VAL A 77 4.47 -1.44 -0.22
C VAL A 77 5.44 -2.62 -0.11
N SER A 78 5.99 -3.08 -1.25
CA SER A 78 6.99 -4.14 -1.31
C SER A 78 8.36 -3.68 -0.78
N LYS A 79 8.58 -2.37 -0.69
CA LYS A 79 9.82 -1.77 -0.16
C LYS A 79 9.81 -1.62 1.37
N ILE A 80 8.68 -1.92 2.02
CA ILE A 80 8.56 -1.88 3.48
C ILE A 80 9.18 -3.17 4.04
N SER A 81 10.25 -3.01 4.80
CA SER A 81 10.94 -4.08 5.51
C SER A 81 11.18 -3.66 6.95
N LEU A 82 10.36 -4.19 7.85
CA LEU A 82 10.39 -3.80 9.27
C LEU A 82 11.53 -4.51 9.99
N GLU A 83 12.41 -3.74 10.64
CA GLU A 83 13.56 -4.33 11.36
C GLU A 83 13.15 -5.10 12.62
N LYS A 84 12.16 -4.59 13.36
CA LYS A 84 11.71 -5.12 14.67
C LYS A 84 10.19 -5.01 14.84
N GLY A 85 9.44 -5.27 13.78
CA GLY A 85 8.00 -5.02 13.74
C GLY A 85 7.19 -6.05 12.95
N ARG A 86 5.89 -5.79 12.85
CA ARG A 86 4.94 -6.60 12.08
C ARG A 86 4.27 -5.78 10.99
N LEU A 87 4.30 -6.29 9.77
CA LEU A 87 3.54 -5.79 8.64
C LEU A 87 2.24 -6.60 8.56
N VAL A 88 1.11 -5.96 8.84
CA VAL A 88 -0.20 -6.61 8.88
C VAL A 88 -1.04 -6.13 7.70
N TRP A 89 -1.63 -7.08 6.98
CA TRP A 89 -2.53 -6.80 5.88
C TRP A 89 -3.97 -7.05 6.30
N LEU A 90 -4.81 -6.03 6.17
CA LEU A 90 -6.24 -6.12 6.38
C LEU A 90 -6.91 -5.91 5.03
N LEU A 91 -7.55 -6.96 4.51
CA LEU A 91 -8.19 -6.94 3.21
C LEU A 91 -9.64 -7.34 3.36
N ASP A 92 -10.54 -6.63 2.67
CA ASP A 92 -11.90 -7.13 2.50
C ASP A 92 -11.97 -8.24 1.44
N LYS A 93 -13.15 -8.85 1.31
CA LYS A 93 -13.35 -9.97 0.37
C LYS A 93 -13.08 -9.56 -1.07
N ASP A 94 -13.45 -8.34 -1.45
CA ASP A 94 -13.31 -7.86 -2.81
C ASP A 94 -11.86 -7.56 -3.19
N ALA A 95 -11.07 -7.00 -2.27
CA ALA A 95 -9.64 -6.77 -2.46
C ALA A 95 -8.83 -8.08 -2.40
N ALA A 96 -9.26 -9.05 -1.60
CA ALA A 96 -8.59 -10.34 -1.48
C ALA A 96 -9.03 -11.38 -2.53
N ARG A 97 -9.99 -11.05 -3.41
CA ARG A 97 -10.63 -12.01 -4.34
C ARG A 97 -9.68 -12.77 -5.27
N CYS A 98 -8.51 -12.20 -5.54
CA CYS A 98 -7.49 -12.79 -6.42
C CYS A 98 -6.44 -13.61 -5.66
N LEU A 99 -6.54 -13.71 -4.34
CA LEU A 99 -5.60 -14.44 -3.50
C LEU A 99 -6.03 -15.89 -3.28
N PRO A 100 -5.09 -16.86 -3.33
CA PRO A 100 -5.32 -18.23 -2.88
C PRO A 100 -5.70 -18.28 -1.40
N TYR A 101 -6.49 -19.29 -1.02
CA TYR A 101 -6.97 -19.48 0.35
C TYR A 101 -5.87 -19.49 1.42
N LYS A 102 -4.65 -19.93 1.08
CA LYS A 102 -3.49 -19.95 2.00
C LYS A 102 -3.12 -18.57 2.57
N PHE A 103 -3.46 -17.49 1.86
CA PHE A 103 -3.20 -16.11 2.32
C PHE A 103 -4.34 -15.57 3.20
N LEU A 104 -5.48 -16.26 3.23
CA LEU A 104 -6.63 -15.89 4.04
C LEU A 104 -6.48 -16.54 5.41
N SER A 105 -5.75 -15.91 6.32
CA SER A 105 -5.86 -16.25 7.73
C SER A 105 -7.16 -15.64 8.28
N GLN A 106 -8.14 -16.47 8.64
CA GLN A 106 -9.25 -15.97 9.45
C GLN A 106 -8.68 -15.65 10.84
N SER A 107 -8.60 -14.36 11.19
CA SER A 107 -8.34 -13.97 12.57
C SER A 107 -9.55 -14.43 13.39
N SER A 108 -9.40 -15.54 14.10
CA SER A 108 -10.33 -15.98 15.13
C SER A 108 -10.37 -14.91 16.21
N TYR A 109 -11.45 -14.11 16.18
CA TYR A 109 -11.93 -13.19 17.22
C TYR A 109 -10.86 -12.36 17.96
N TRP A 110 -10.74 -11.10 17.55
CA TRP A 110 -10.34 -10.03 18.48
C TRP A 110 -11.31 -10.05 19.67
N SER A 111 -10.83 -10.43 20.86
CA SER A 111 -11.54 -10.20 22.12
C SER A 111 -10.99 -8.91 22.73
N PRO A 112 -11.84 -7.92 23.03
CA PRO A 112 -11.43 -6.65 23.63
C PRO A 112 -10.86 -6.81 25.05
#